data_AF-A0A3C2DBW9-F1
#
_entry.id   AF-A0A3C2DBW9-F1
#
_cell.length_a   1.000
_cell.length_b   1.000
_cell.length_c   1.000
_cell.angle_alpha   90.00
_cell.angle_beta   90.00
_cell.angle_gamma   90.00
#
_symmetry.space_group_name_H-M   'P 1'
#
loop_
_entity.id
_entity.type
_entity.pdbx_description
1 polymer ?
#
loop_
_entity_poly.entity_id
_entity_poly.type
_entity_poly.pdbx_seq_one_letter_code
_entity_poly.pdbx_strand_id
1 'polypeptide(L)'
;LSAGNLASDELRNLYETDGELTDSQVDRAAALIADAGGRDGTLSEARRHLEAALAAVDGTGLVPSAVGELVELARFVTDRDF
;
A
#
# COMPACT_ATOMS: atom_id res chain seq x y z
N LEU A 1 -10.89 5.62 2.00
CA LEU A 1 -10.73 4.42 2.84
C LEU A 1 -12.11 3.76 2.96
N SER A 2 -12.40 2.77 2.11
CA SER A 2 -13.75 2.24 1.90
C SER A 2 -13.95 0.91 2.62
N ALA A 3 -13.73 0.86 3.94
CA ALA A 3 -14.08 -0.31 4.74
C ALA A 3 -15.49 -0.21 5.36
N GLY A 4 -16.16 0.96 5.28
CA GLY A 4 -17.53 1.13 5.78
C GLY A 4 -17.69 0.80 7.27
N ASN A 5 -16.60 0.90 8.04
CA ASN A 5 -16.54 0.53 9.45
C ASN A 5 -16.37 1.77 10.34
N LEU A 6 -16.64 1.61 11.64
CA LEU A 6 -16.57 2.68 12.64
C LEU A 6 -15.23 3.44 12.63
N ALA A 7 -14.13 2.76 12.30
CA ALA A 7 -12.80 3.38 12.21
C ALA A 7 -12.68 4.38 11.04
N SER A 8 -13.36 4.10 9.92
CA SER A 8 -13.39 5.01 8.76
C SER A 8 -14.19 6.29 9.06
N ASP A 9 -15.26 6.17 9.85
CA ASP A 9 -16.07 7.30 10.29
C ASP A 9 -15.32 8.16 11.33
N GLU A 10 -14.63 7.53 12.27
CA GLU A 10 -13.81 8.24 13.25
C GLU A 10 -12.65 9.00 12.60
N LEU A 11 -11.97 8.39 11.62
CA LEU A 11 -10.91 9.04 10.86
C LEU A 11 -11.42 10.22 10.03
N ARG A 12 -12.62 10.09 9.44
CA ARG A 12 -13.27 11.19 8.72
C ARG A 12 -13.61 12.36 9.65
N ASN A 13 -14.15 12.09 10.83
CA ASN A 13 -14.44 13.13 11.82
C ASN A 13 -13.17 13.86 12.27
N LEU A 14 -12.04 13.15 12.39
CA LEU A 14 -10.74 13.79 12.66
C LEU A 14 -10.35 14.75 11.54
N TYR A 15 -10.48 14.33 10.27
CA TYR A 15 -10.17 15.21 9.13
C TYR A 15 -11.13 16.39 8.93
N GLU A 16 -12.35 16.31 9.45
CA GLU A 16 -13.33 17.39 9.41
C GLU A 16 -13.14 18.41 10.56
N THR A 17 -12.16 18.21 11.45
CA THR A 17 -11.84 19.16 12.52
C THR A 17 -11.21 20.43 11.93
N ASP A 18 -11.77 21.59 12.26
CA ASP A 18 -11.21 22.89 11.84
C ASP A 18 -9.85 23.15 12.52
N GLY A 19 -8.84 23.51 11.72
CA GLY A 19 -7.49 23.83 12.19
C GLY A 19 -6.49 22.69 12.03
N GLU A 20 -5.28 22.88 12.57
CA GLU A 20 -4.26 21.81 12.59
C GLU A 20 -4.62 20.75 13.63
N LEU A 21 -4.41 19.48 13.29
CA LEU A 21 -4.55 18.38 14.23
C LEU A 21 -3.48 18.48 15.31
N THR A 22 -3.87 18.21 16.56
CA THR A 22 -2.91 18.04 17.64
C THR A 22 -2.12 16.74 17.45
N ASP A 23 -0.93 16.64 18.05
CA ASP A 23 -0.12 15.41 17.99
C ASP A 23 -0.91 14.16 18.43
N SER A 24 -1.73 14.29 19.48
CA SER A 24 -2.59 13.21 19.95
C SER A 24 -3.68 12.79 18.95
N GLN A 25 -4.18 13.73 18.14
CA GLN A 25 -5.13 13.44 17.07
C GLN A 25 -4.44 12.78 15.87
N VAL A 26 -3.19 13.17 15.57
CA VAL A 26 -2.34 12.50 14.57
C VAL A 26 -2.04 11.06 14.97
N ASP A 27 -1.64 10.83 16.22
CA ASP A 27 -1.41 9.49 16.76
C ASP A 27 -2.67 8.62 16.68
N ARG A 28 -3.83 9.21 17.00
CA ARG A 28 -5.12 8.51 16.89
C ARG A 28 -5.46 8.17 15.44
N ALA A 29 -5.25 9.09 14.50
CA ALA A 29 -5.46 8.84 13.08
C ALA A 29 -4.55 7.70 12.56
N ALA A 30 -3.28 7.68 12.97
CA ALA A 30 -2.35 6.61 12.62
C ALA A 30 -2.80 5.24 13.15
N ALA A 31 -3.27 5.18 14.40
CA ALA A 31 -3.83 3.96 14.99
C ALA A 31 -5.07 3.47 14.25
N LEU A 32 -6.00 4.37 13.89
CA LEU A 32 -7.20 4.01 13.12
C LEU A 32 -6.86 3.47 11.73
N ILE A 33 -5.85 4.02 11.06
CA ILE A 33 -5.36 3.52 9.77
C ILE A 33 -4.75 2.13 9.93
N ALA A 34 -3.98 1.89 11.00
CA ALA A 34 -3.41 0.58 11.29
C ALA A 34 -4.50 -0.45 11.60
N ASP A 35 -5.46 -0.12 12.47
CA ASP A 35 -6.59 -0.98 12.87
C ASP A 35 -7.54 -1.30 11.71
N ALA A 36 -7.71 -0.36 10.78
CA ALA A 36 -8.46 -0.58 9.55
C ALA A 36 -7.72 -1.51 8.56
N GLY A 37 -6.56 -2.05 8.93
CA GLY A 37 -5.74 -2.92 8.09
C GLY A 37 -4.99 -2.16 7.01
N GLY A 38 -4.72 -0.86 7.19
CA GLY A 38 -4.06 -0.03 6.18
C GLY A 38 -2.71 -0.59 5.73
N ARG A 39 -1.93 -1.15 6.67
CA ARG A 39 -0.66 -1.82 6.36
C ARG A 39 -0.88 -3.11 5.56
N ASP A 40 -1.69 -4.02 6.06
CA ASP A 40 -1.95 -5.33 5.42
C ASP A 40 -2.62 -5.17 4.05
N GLY A 41 -3.52 -4.20 3.91
CA GLY A 41 -4.14 -3.82 2.65
C GLY A 41 -3.10 -3.27 1.67
N THR A 42 -2.20 -2.38 2.11
CA THR A 42 -1.12 -1.86 1.27
C THR A 42 -0.17 -2.99 0.81
N LEU A 43 0.19 -3.91 1.71
CA LEU A 43 1.02 -5.07 1.37
C LEU A 43 0.32 -6.01 0.38
N SER A 44 -0.99 -6.22 0.55
CA SER A 44 -1.80 -7.04 -0.36
C SER A 44 -1.85 -6.43 -1.76
N GLU A 45 -2.05 -5.11 -1.86
CA GLU A 45 -2.04 -4.39 -3.13
C GLU A 45 -0.66 -4.40 -3.78
N ALA A 46 0.42 -4.18 -3.02
CA ALA A 46 1.79 -4.27 -3.52
C ALA A 46 2.07 -5.66 -4.11
N ARG A 47 1.65 -6.73 -3.42
CA ARG A 47 1.77 -8.10 -3.92
C ARG A 47 0.98 -8.33 -5.21
N ARG A 48 -0.27 -7.85 -5.26
CA ARG A 48 -1.13 -7.94 -6.45
C ARG A 48 -0.49 -7.25 -7.66
N HIS A 49 0.10 -6.08 -7.47
CA HIS A 49 0.80 -5.34 -8.52
C HIS A 49 2.09 -6.05 -8.98
N LEU A 50 2.85 -6.63 -8.06
CA LEU A 50 4.03 -7.43 -8.40
C LEU A 50 3.64 -8.65 -9.23
N GLU A 51 2.63 -9.42 -8.82
CA GLU A 51 2.15 -10.58 -9.55
C GLU A 51 1.71 -10.21 -10.98
N ALA A 52 1.00 -9.09 -11.14
CA ALA A 52 0.60 -8.58 -12.45
C ALA A 52 1.80 -8.16 -13.31
N ALA A 53 2.80 -7.51 -12.73
CA ALA A 53 4.01 -7.09 -13.44
C ALA A 53 4.81 -8.30 -13.94
N LEU A 54 5.00 -9.32 -13.09
CA LEU A 54 5.71 -10.55 -13.45
C LEU A 54 4.99 -11.30 -14.59
N ALA A 55 3.66 -11.41 -14.50
CA ALA A 55 2.86 -12.02 -15.57
C ALA A 55 2.94 -11.26 -16.90
N ALA A 56 3.00 -9.92 -16.84
CA ALA A 56 3.13 -9.09 -18.03
C ALA A 56 4.49 -9.30 -18.72
N VAL A 57 5.59 -9.47 -17.96
CA VAL A 57 6.93 -9.67 -18.53
C VAL A 57 7.08 -11.05 -19.17
N ASP A 58 6.52 -12.11 -18.57
CA ASP A 58 6.62 -13.49 -19.09
C ASP A 58 6.03 -13.64 -20.51
N GLY A 59 5.02 -12.85 -20.86
CA GLY A 59 4.36 -12.87 -22.17
C GLY A 59 4.98 -12.01 -23.28
N THR A 60 6.10 -11.33 -23.03
CA THR A 60 6.63 -10.29 -23.94
C THR A 60 7.48 -10.80 -25.10
N GLY A 61 7.88 -12.08 -25.09
CA GLY A 61 8.81 -12.61 -26.09
C GLY A 61 10.23 -12.04 -26.00
N LEU A 62 10.58 -11.40 -24.89
CA LEU A 62 11.92 -10.91 -24.60
C LEU A 62 12.92 -12.08 -24.44
N VAL A 63 14.20 -11.78 -24.64
CA VAL A 63 15.27 -12.75 -24.35
C VAL A 63 15.27 -13.11 -22.85
N PRO A 64 15.58 -14.37 -22.47
CA PRO A 64 15.46 -14.81 -21.09
C PRO A 64 16.24 -13.98 -20.07
N SER A 65 17.39 -13.42 -20.45
CA SER A 65 18.18 -12.55 -19.57
C SER A 65 17.46 -11.24 -19.24
N ALA A 66 16.81 -10.61 -20.22
CA ALA A 66 16.05 -9.38 -20.02
C ALA A 66 14.82 -9.62 -19.13
N VAL A 67 14.15 -10.77 -19.30
CA VAL A 67 13.07 -11.20 -18.39
C VAL A 67 13.60 -11.33 -16.96
N GLY A 68 14.75 -12.01 -16.78
CA GLY A 68 15.39 -12.16 -15.47
C GLY A 68 15.70 -10.83 -14.78
N GLU A 69 16.33 -9.89 -15.49
CA GLU A 69 16.67 -8.56 -14.95
C GLU A 69 15.43 -7.76 -14.54
N LEU A 70 14.37 -7.79 -15.34
CA LEU A 70 13.11 -7.09 -15.02
C LEU A 70 12.40 -7.72 -13.82
N VAL A 71 12.44 -9.03 -13.68
CA VAL A 71 11.89 -9.76 -12.52
C VAL A 71 12.65 -9.39 -11.24
N GLU A 72 13.98 -9.34 -11.30
CA GLU A 72 14.82 -8.93 -10.16
C GLU A 72 14.55 -7.47 -9.76
N LEU A 73 14.47 -6.57 -10.73
CA LEU A 73 14.16 -5.16 -10.48
C LEU A 73 12.78 -4.98 -9.83
N ALA A 74 11.76 -5.69 -10.33
CA ALA A 74 10.41 -5.62 -9.77
C ALA A 74 10.38 -6.06 -8.30
N ARG A 75 11.05 -7.18 -7.97
CA ARG A 75 11.15 -7.68 -6.59
C ARG A 75 11.90 -6.72 -5.69
N PHE A 76 13.05 -6.21 -6.15
CA PHE A 76 13.86 -5.26 -5.40
C PHE A 76 13.09 -4.00 -4.99
N VAL A 77 12.26 -3.45 -5.88
CA VAL A 77 11.46 -2.26 -5.58
C VAL A 77 10.36 -2.55 -4.56
N THR A 78 9.75 -3.74 -4.58
CA THR A 78 8.70 -4.11 -3.62
C THR A 78 9.21 -4.54 -2.25
N ASP A 79 10.40 -5.12 -2.14
CA ASP A 79 10.98 -5.58 -0.86
C ASP A 79 11.86 -4.52 -0.16
N ARG A 80 11.82 -3.26 -0.62
CA ARG A 80 12.68 -2.21 -0.06
C ARG A 80 12.19 -1.74 1.32
N ASP A 81 12.98 -2.01 2.35
CA ASP A 81 12.87 -1.33 3.63
C ASP A 81 13.41 0.12 3.53
N PHE A 82 12.68 1.09 4.09
CA PHE A 82 13.04 2.52 4.14
C PHE A 82 13.38 2.96 5.56
#